data_AF-A0A0R0H221-F1
#
_entry.id   AF-A0A0R0H221-F1
#
_cell.length_a   1.000
_cell.length_b   1.000
_cell.length_c   1.000
_cell.angle_alpha   90.00
_cell.angle_beta   90.00
_cell.angle_gamma   90.00
#
_symmetry.space_group_name_H-M   'P 1'
#
loop_
_entity.id
_entity.type
_entity.pdbx_description
1 polymer ?
#
loop_
_entity_poly.entity_id
_entity_poly.type
_entity_poly.pdbx_seq_one_letter_code
_entity_poly.pdbx_strand_id
1 'polypeptide(L)'
;MINGLLVVLQTLVEPFLDKLFTDEQLEKLSEQINPSQPSLLDYYPLAIAGEGFPVADPDLAPRLLPRPENDVECLHGILESIARIEAKAYGLLKELGATQVDEIFHSRWRS
;
A
#
# COMPACT_ATOMS: atom_id res chain seq x y z
N MET A 1 6.15 3.21 20.34
CA MET A 1 4.75 2.74 20.14
C MET A 1 4.44 2.67 18.64
N ILE A 2 5.21 1.92 17.85
CA ILE A 2 5.10 1.91 16.37
C ILE A 2 4.43 0.62 15.84
N ASN A 3 4.31 -0.41 16.67
CA ASN A 3 3.81 -1.73 16.22
C ASN A 3 2.32 -1.80 15.86
N GLY A 4 1.50 -0.79 16.21
CA GLY A 4 0.06 -0.84 15.94
C GLY A 4 -0.33 -0.47 14.50
N LEU A 5 0.43 0.41 13.87
CA LEU A 5 0.05 1.00 12.58
C LEU A 5 0.53 0.22 11.37
N LEU A 6 1.71 -0.38 11.47
CA LEU A 6 2.23 -1.27 10.44
C LEU A 6 1.32 -2.50 10.23
N VAL A 7 0.68 -2.99 11.30
CA VAL A 7 -0.23 -4.13 11.24
C VAL A 7 -1.51 -3.82 10.46
N VAL A 8 -2.03 -2.57 10.50
CA VAL A 8 -3.28 -2.20 9.81
C VAL A 8 -3.07 -2.08 8.30
N LEU A 9 -1.97 -1.46 7.87
CA LEU A 9 -1.65 -1.36 6.44
C LEU A 9 -1.38 -2.75 5.84
N GLN A 10 -0.71 -3.63 6.57
CA GLN A 10 -0.49 -5.02 6.13
C GLN A 10 -1.80 -5.79 6.02
N THR A 11 -2.69 -5.76 7.02
CA THR A 11 -3.94 -6.55 7.01
C THR A 11 -4.96 -6.12 5.96
N LEU A 12 -4.94 -4.86 5.49
CA LEU A 12 -5.86 -4.39 4.45
C LEU A 12 -5.38 -4.73 3.02
N VAL A 13 -4.07 -4.81 2.82
CA VAL A 13 -3.46 -4.98 1.49
C VAL A 13 -3.43 -6.45 1.04
N GLU A 14 -3.12 -7.40 1.92
CA GLU A 14 -2.96 -8.82 1.50
C GLU A 14 -4.23 -9.38 0.85
N PRO A 15 -5.41 -9.27 1.50
CA PRO A 15 -6.65 -9.81 0.93
C PRO A 15 -7.06 -9.08 -0.36
N PHE A 16 -6.52 -7.88 -0.58
CA PHE A 16 -6.75 -7.12 -1.80
C PHE A 16 -5.85 -7.62 -2.95
N LEU A 17 -4.54 -7.80 -2.70
CA LEU A 17 -3.61 -8.31 -3.70
C LEU A 17 -3.97 -9.73 -4.15
N ASP A 18 -4.40 -10.60 -3.23
CA ASP A 18 -4.82 -11.98 -3.53
C ASP A 18 -6.02 -12.05 -4.48
N LYS A 19 -6.84 -10.98 -4.57
CA LYS A 19 -7.95 -10.90 -5.53
C LYS A 19 -7.49 -10.54 -6.94
N LEU A 20 -6.29 -9.99 -7.10
CA LEU A 20 -5.77 -9.50 -8.38
C LEU A 20 -4.67 -10.38 -8.95
N PHE A 21 -3.77 -10.88 -8.11
CA PHE A 21 -2.59 -11.62 -8.51
C PHE A 21 -2.36 -12.83 -7.61
N THR A 22 -1.96 -13.94 -8.21
CA THR A 22 -1.39 -15.08 -7.48
C THR A 22 0.03 -14.75 -7.00
N ASP A 23 0.53 -15.49 -6.02
CA ASP A 23 1.89 -15.35 -5.49
C ASP A 23 2.94 -15.44 -6.61
N GLU A 24 2.78 -16.39 -7.53
CA GLU A 24 3.67 -16.55 -8.69
C GLU A 24 3.62 -15.34 -9.64
N GLN A 25 2.44 -14.75 -9.84
CA GLN A 25 2.30 -13.52 -10.62
C GLN A 25 2.94 -12.33 -9.89
N LEU A 26 2.74 -12.20 -8.58
CA LEU A 26 3.35 -11.13 -7.79
C LEU A 26 4.88 -11.18 -7.92
N GLU A 27 5.49 -12.34 -7.71
CA GLU A 27 6.95 -12.51 -7.87
C GLU A 27 7.42 -12.10 -9.27
N LYS A 28 6.81 -12.68 -10.32
CA LYS A 28 7.20 -12.43 -11.73
C LYS A 28 6.97 -10.98 -12.16
N LEU A 29 5.89 -10.35 -11.73
CA LEU A 29 5.58 -8.96 -12.08
C LEU A 29 6.48 -8.01 -11.30
N SER A 30 6.76 -8.28 -10.03
CA SER A 30 7.67 -7.47 -9.20
C SER A 30 9.09 -7.43 -9.76
N GLU A 31 9.60 -8.51 -10.34
CA GLU A 31 10.91 -8.52 -11.00
C GLU A 31 11.01 -7.57 -12.21
N GLN A 32 9.88 -7.23 -12.83
CA GLN A 32 9.81 -6.37 -14.01
C GLN A 32 9.63 -4.89 -13.66
N ILE A 33 9.34 -4.57 -12.38
CA ILE A 33 9.15 -3.20 -11.93
C ILE A 33 10.50 -2.50 -11.83
N ASN A 34 10.60 -1.30 -12.42
CA ASN A 34 11.73 -0.41 -12.21
C ASN A 34 11.41 0.56 -11.05
N PRO A 35 11.95 0.35 -9.84
CA PRO A 35 11.63 1.18 -8.66
C PRO A 35 12.18 2.62 -8.77
N SER A 36 13.08 2.89 -9.72
CA SER A 36 13.61 4.24 -9.96
C SER A 36 12.66 5.11 -10.81
N GLN A 37 11.60 4.54 -11.38
CA GLN A 37 10.60 5.28 -12.16
C GLN A 37 9.31 5.37 -11.36
N PRO A 38 8.81 6.55 -10.97
CA PRO A 38 7.60 6.64 -10.17
C PRO A 38 6.36 6.25 -10.99
N SER A 39 5.44 5.51 -10.38
CA SER A 39 4.09 5.31 -10.94
C SER A 39 3.18 6.50 -10.64
N LEU A 40 2.54 7.02 -11.69
CA LEU A 40 1.59 8.14 -11.61
C LEU A 40 0.17 7.70 -11.23
N LEU A 41 -0.08 6.40 -11.10
CA LEU A 41 -1.38 5.86 -10.70
C LEU A 41 -1.66 6.21 -9.25
N ASP A 42 -2.74 6.94 -8.97
CA ASP A 42 -3.15 7.33 -7.62
C ASP A 42 -4.21 6.37 -7.09
N TYR A 43 -3.82 5.14 -6.78
CA TYR A 43 -4.71 4.15 -6.18
C TYR A 43 -4.90 4.34 -4.67
N TYR A 44 -6.02 3.83 -4.18
CA TYR A 44 -6.34 3.63 -2.77
C TYR A 44 -6.85 2.18 -2.62
N PRO A 45 -5.94 1.19 -2.51
CA PRO A 45 -6.25 -0.23 -2.66
C PRO A 45 -6.91 -0.81 -1.40
N LEU A 46 -8.21 -0.56 -1.27
CA LEU A 46 -9.04 -1.09 -0.19
C LEU A 46 -9.82 -2.33 -0.65
N ALA A 47 -9.90 -3.34 0.22
CA ALA A 47 -10.70 -4.54 -0.03
C ALA A 47 -12.21 -4.30 0.06
N ILE A 48 -12.62 -3.35 0.92
CA ILE A 48 -13.99 -2.86 1.15
C ILE A 48 -13.94 -1.35 1.43
N ALA A 49 -15.05 -0.62 1.27
CA ALA A 49 -15.07 0.80 1.61
C ALA A 49 -14.82 1.04 3.11
N GLY A 50 -14.15 2.15 3.40
CA GLY A 50 -13.81 2.60 4.75
C GLY A 50 -12.32 2.50 5.06
N GLU A 51 -11.79 3.57 5.62
CA GLU A 51 -10.42 3.67 6.12
C GLU A 51 -10.43 4.20 7.56
N GLY A 52 -9.63 3.56 8.41
CA GLY A 52 -9.43 4.02 9.78
C GLY A 52 -8.27 5.00 9.88
N PHE A 53 -7.21 4.75 9.12
CA PHE A 53 -5.97 5.52 9.16
C PHE A 53 -5.13 5.26 7.91
N PRO A 54 -4.54 6.29 7.25
CA PRO A 54 -4.36 7.66 7.72
C PRO A 54 -5.49 8.61 7.35
N VAL A 55 -6.57 8.11 6.74
CA VAL A 55 -7.77 8.87 6.42
C VAL A 55 -8.90 8.29 7.25
N ALA A 56 -9.32 8.98 8.31
CA ALA A 56 -10.43 8.55 9.14
C ALA A 56 -11.77 8.82 8.41
N ASP A 57 -12.08 7.97 7.43
CA ASP A 57 -13.25 8.10 6.57
C ASP A 57 -13.91 6.72 6.38
N PRO A 58 -15.02 6.44 7.07
CA PRO A 58 -15.72 5.15 6.99
C PRO A 58 -16.35 4.89 5.62
N ASP A 59 -16.49 5.91 4.76
CA ASP A 59 -17.09 5.82 3.44
C ASP A 59 -16.04 5.87 2.32
N LEU A 60 -14.75 5.88 2.65
CA LEU A 60 -13.68 5.99 1.65
C LEU A 60 -13.73 4.82 0.67
N ALA A 61 -14.03 5.13 -0.59
CA ALA A 61 -14.15 4.13 -1.63
C ALA A 61 -12.78 3.61 -2.09
N PRO A 62 -12.64 2.30 -2.41
CA PRO A 62 -11.48 1.79 -3.11
C PRO A 62 -11.27 2.54 -4.43
N ARG A 63 -10.02 2.93 -4.73
CA ARG A 63 -9.68 3.66 -5.96
C ARG A 63 -8.64 2.88 -6.74
N LEU A 64 -9.04 2.31 -7.88
CA LEU A 64 -8.20 1.44 -8.71
C LEU A 64 -8.33 1.75 -10.21
N LEU A 65 -8.88 2.92 -10.52
CA LEU A 65 -9.07 3.38 -11.88
C LEU A 65 -8.19 4.61 -12.15
N PRO A 66 -7.61 4.72 -13.35
CA PRO A 66 -7.68 3.74 -14.45
C PRO A 66 -6.84 2.50 -14.16
N ARG A 67 -7.31 1.30 -14.53
CA ARG A 67 -6.48 0.08 -14.54
C ARG A 67 -5.79 -0.02 -15.91
N PRO A 68 -4.45 0.05 -15.99
CA PRO A 68 -3.74 -0.14 -17.25
C PRO A 68 -3.90 -1.60 -17.74
N GLU A 69 -3.77 -1.83 -19.04
CA GLU A 69 -3.77 -3.18 -19.61
C GLU A 69 -2.54 -3.99 -19.18
N ASN A 70 -1.45 -3.31 -18.88
CA ASN A 70 -0.21 -3.91 -18.42
C ASN A 70 -0.25 -4.18 -16.91
N ASP A 71 -0.24 -5.46 -16.53
CA ASP A 71 -0.26 -5.88 -15.12
C ASP A 71 0.99 -5.42 -14.35
N VAL A 72 2.14 -5.23 -14.99
CA VAL A 72 3.35 -4.66 -14.35
C VAL A 72 3.08 -3.21 -13.92
N GLU A 73 2.47 -2.41 -14.80
CA GLU A 73 2.09 -1.02 -14.47
C GLU A 73 1.01 -0.97 -13.39
N CYS A 74 0.04 -1.89 -13.44
CA CYS A 74 -1.01 -2.00 -12.42
C CYS A 74 -0.42 -2.31 -11.05
N LEU A 75 0.42 -3.35 -10.95
CA LEU A 75 1.08 -3.74 -9.71
C LEU A 75 1.98 -2.60 -9.20
N HIS A 76 2.75 -1.96 -10.08
CA HIS A 76 3.58 -0.82 -9.70
C HIS A 76 2.76 0.34 -9.13
N GLY A 77 1.62 0.67 -9.76
CA GLY A 77 0.69 1.66 -9.22
C GLY A 77 0.15 1.30 -7.84
N ILE A 78 -0.16 0.03 -7.61
CA ILE A 78 -0.65 -0.44 -6.30
C ILE A 78 0.44 -0.29 -5.23
N LEU A 79 1.64 -0.81 -5.50
CA LEU A 79 2.76 -0.76 -4.55
C LEU A 79 3.17 0.69 -4.22
N GLU A 80 3.28 1.55 -5.22
CA GLU A 80 3.62 2.96 -5.05
C GLU A 80 2.54 3.71 -4.25
N SER A 81 1.27 3.40 -4.50
CA SER A 81 0.16 3.96 -3.70
C SER A 81 0.18 3.52 -2.25
N ILE A 82 0.47 2.24 -1.98
CA ILE A 82 0.62 1.74 -0.61
C ILE A 82 1.77 2.48 0.09
N ALA A 83 2.91 2.63 -0.59
CA ALA A 83 4.05 3.39 -0.06
C ALA A 83 3.69 4.85 0.27
N ARG A 84 2.88 5.51 -0.57
CA ARG A 84 2.38 6.87 -0.28
C ARG A 84 1.43 6.90 0.92
N ILE A 85 0.57 5.89 1.07
CA ILE A 85 -0.33 5.78 2.23
C ILE A 85 0.49 5.55 3.51
N GLU A 86 1.51 4.70 3.47
CA GLU A 86 2.45 4.46 4.58
C GLU A 86 3.22 5.73 4.96
N ALA A 87 3.75 6.46 3.98
CA ALA A 87 4.43 7.73 4.22
C ALA A 87 3.49 8.77 4.87
N LYS A 88 2.25 8.85 4.39
CA LYS A 88 1.21 9.72 4.99
C LYS A 88 0.90 9.30 6.43
N ALA A 89 0.81 8.00 6.68
CA ALA A 89 0.59 7.41 8.00
C ALA A 89 1.67 7.83 9.01
N TYR A 90 2.95 7.68 8.65
CA TYR A 90 4.04 8.12 9.51
C TYR A 90 4.13 9.64 9.65
N GLY A 91 3.81 10.39 8.58
CA GLY A 91 3.70 11.85 8.63
C GLY A 91 2.66 12.31 9.66
N LEU A 92 1.46 11.72 9.62
CA LEU A 92 0.39 12.02 10.56
C LEU A 92 0.76 11.63 12.00
N LEU A 93 1.45 10.50 12.20
CA LEU A 93 1.97 10.14 13.52
C LEU A 93 2.92 11.20 14.08
N LYS A 94 3.84 11.71 13.24
CA LYS A 94 4.75 12.78 13.63
C LYS A 94 3.98 14.05 14.01
N GLU A 95 2.97 14.43 13.23
CA GLU A 95 2.10 15.57 13.55
C GLU A 95 1.34 15.39 14.87
N LEU A 96 0.97 14.15 15.21
CA LEU A 96 0.35 13.78 16.49
C LEU A 96 1.34 13.65 17.66
N GLY A 97 2.62 14.00 17.45
CA GLY A 97 3.64 14.05 18.50
C GLY A 97 4.52 12.81 18.62
N ALA A 98 4.43 11.85 17.69
CA ALA A 98 5.41 10.78 17.61
C ALA A 98 6.79 11.30 17.19
N THR A 99 7.84 10.61 17.60
CA THR A 99 9.19 10.84 17.04
C THR A 99 9.16 10.57 15.54
N GLN A 100 9.91 11.38 14.79
CA GLN A 100 10.10 11.14 13.36
C GLN A 100 10.65 9.73 13.13
N VAL A 101 10.12 9.05 12.11
CA VAL A 101 10.63 7.75 11.69
C VAL A 101 11.92 7.94 10.91
N ASP A 102 12.98 7.30 11.39
CA ASP A 102 14.28 7.26 10.73
C ASP A 102 14.48 5.98 9.91
N GLU A 103 13.88 4.88 10.34
CA GLU A 103 14.00 3.56 9.71
C GLU A 103 12.70 2.77 9.86
N ILE A 104 12.30 2.06 8.80
CA ILE A 104 11.13 1.18 8.78
C ILE A 104 11.63 -0.25 8.59
N PHE A 105 11.28 -1.13 9.52
CA PHE A 105 11.55 -2.55 9.41
C PHE A 105 10.31 -3.27 8.88
N HIS A 106 10.44 -3.97 7.76
CA HIS A 106 9.39 -4.85 7.27
C HIS A 106 9.61 -6.26 7.84
N SER A 107 8.58 -6.81 8.48
CA SER A 107 8.55 -8.25 8.76
C SER A 107 8.54 -9.00 7.43
N ARG A 108 9.32 -10.08 7.32
CA ARG A 108 9.26 -10.96 6.15
C ARG A 108 7.83 -11.43 5.96
N TRP A 109 7.32 -11.19 4.76
CA TRP A 109 5.95 -11.47 4.34
C TRP A 109 5.97 -12.77 3.54
N ARG A 110 5.12 -13.74 3.94
CA ARG A 110 5.00 -15.13 3.45
C ARG A 110 6.23 -16.05 3.65
N SER A 111 5.94 -17.27 4.09
CA SER A 111 6.87 -18.37 4.43
C SER A 111 6.99 -19.37 3.29
#